data_AF-A0A843GEK9-F1
#
_entry.id   AF-A0A843GEK9-F1
#
_cell.length_a   1.000
_cell.length_b   1.000
_cell.length_c   1.000
_cell.angle_alpha   90.00
_cell.angle_beta   90.00
_cell.angle_gamma   90.00
#
_symmetry.space_group_name_H-M   'P 1'
#
loop_
_entity.id
_entity.type
_entity.pdbx_description
1 polymer ?
#
loop_
_entity_poly.entity_id
_entity_poly.type
_entity_poly.pdbx_seq_one_letter_code
_entity_poly.pdbx_strand_id
1 'polypeptide(L)'
;DTINKSDVKCGDLEAAKLMEELILSKKQEGDSVGGIVETIATGVPAGLGEPVFGRLDGDLAQILMSINAVKGVEIGLGFESAKSSASKINDEFYYEENDNNTKIIKTKTNNSGGILGGMSNGMPIVSRIAVKPTPSISKVQNTIDLEKGENTTIEISGRHDPCICPRVTAVAESVTAIILADHMIRGGFIHPTNLKY
;
A
#
# COMPACT_ATOMS: atom_id res chain seq x y z
N ASP A 1 -10.15 17.10 -1.22
CA ASP A 1 -9.64 15.82 -1.70
C ASP A 1 -8.76 16.04 -2.94
N THR A 2 -7.46 16.28 -2.72
CA THR A 2 -6.49 16.65 -3.76
C THR A 2 -6.00 15.44 -4.57
N ILE A 3 -6.00 14.27 -3.93
CA ILE A 3 -5.60 12.98 -4.52
C ILE A 3 -6.45 12.67 -5.76
N ASN A 4 -7.77 12.90 -5.67
CA ASN A 4 -8.69 12.65 -6.77
C ASN A 4 -8.61 13.67 -7.92
N LYS A 5 -7.91 14.79 -7.71
CA LYS A 5 -7.69 15.82 -8.74
C LYS A 5 -6.42 15.60 -9.56
N SER A 6 -5.48 14.79 -9.07
CA SER A 6 -4.24 14.45 -9.77
C SER A 6 -4.42 13.16 -10.57
N ASP A 7 -3.95 13.16 -11.82
CA ASP A 7 -3.97 11.97 -12.69
C ASP A 7 -3.07 10.85 -12.15
N VAL A 8 -2.02 11.22 -11.39
CA VAL A 8 -1.10 10.28 -10.73
C VAL A 8 -1.50 9.92 -9.30
N LYS A 9 -2.67 10.36 -8.83
CA LYS A 9 -3.19 10.07 -7.48
C LYS A 9 -2.25 10.49 -6.35
N CYS A 10 -1.52 11.59 -6.53
CA CYS A 10 -0.63 12.13 -5.51
C CYS A 10 -1.31 13.25 -4.71
N GLY A 11 -1.16 13.23 -3.39
CA GLY A 11 -1.69 14.26 -2.48
C GLY A 11 -0.85 15.55 -2.44
N ASP A 12 0.41 15.48 -2.88
CA ASP A 12 1.33 16.62 -3.01
C ASP A 12 1.38 17.06 -4.48
N LEU A 13 0.94 18.30 -4.75
CA LEU A 13 0.83 18.83 -6.11
C LEU A 13 2.18 19.11 -6.78
N GLU A 14 3.23 19.39 -6.01
CA GLU A 14 4.56 19.60 -6.57
C GLU A 14 5.21 18.25 -6.92
N ALA A 15 5.07 17.26 -6.03
CA ALA A 15 5.49 15.90 -6.33
C ALA A 15 4.69 15.30 -7.51
N ALA A 16 3.39 15.59 -7.61
CA ALA A 16 2.54 15.13 -8.71
C ALA A 16 3.09 15.56 -10.08
N LYS A 17 3.48 16.84 -10.24
CA LYS A 17 4.06 17.36 -11.48
C LYS A 17 5.35 16.61 -11.86
N LEU A 18 6.24 16.40 -10.88
CA LEU A 18 7.50 15.67 -11.11
C LEU A 18 7.25 14.21 -11.50
N MET A 19 6.24 13.56 -10.91
CA MET A 19 5.83 12.22 -11.29
C MET A 19 5.29 12.19 -12.72
N GLU A 20 4.42 13.13 -13.09
CA GLU A 20 3.86 13.24 -14.44
C GLU A 20 4.94 13.46 -15.50
N GLU A 21 5.88 14.37 -15.25
CA GLU A 21 7.02 14.63 -16.13
C GLU A 21 7.88 13.36 -16.34
N LEU A 22 8.19 12.64 -15.27
CA LEU A 22 8.95 11.39 -15.35
C LEU A 22 8.21 10.31 -16.16
N ILE A 23 6.90 10.14 -15.92
CA ILE A 23 6.07 9.17 -16.63
C ILE A 23 6.01 9.50 -18.12
N LEU A 24 5.83 10.77 -18.47
CA LEU A 24 5.81 11.23 -19.86
C LEU A 24 7.17 11.06 -20.54
N SER A 25 8.27 11.36 -19.84
CA SER A 25 9.63 11.13 -20.33
C SER A 25 9.87 9.65 -20.63
N LYS A 26 9.52 8.74 -19.71
CA LYS A 26 9.69 7.30 -19.92
C LYS A 26 8.83 6.76 -21.06
N LYS A 27 7.61 7.29 -21.20
CA LYS A 27 6.75 7.00 -22.36
C LYS A 27 7.39 7.41 -23.68
N GLN A 28 8.01 8.59 -23.77
CA GLN A 28 8.69 9.07 -24.97
C GLN A 28 9.91 8.20 -25.33
N GLU A 29 10.60 7.66 -24.31
CA GLU A 29 11.70 6.71 -24.49
C GLU A 29 11.24 5.29 -24.89
N GLY A 30 9.92 5.04 -24.97
CA GLY A 30 9.36 3.71 -25.21
C GLY A 30 9.58 2.76 -24.03
N ASP A 31 9.73 3.29 -22.81
CA ASP A 31 10.01 2.58 -21.56
C ASP A 31 8.87 2.77 -20.53
N SER A 32 9.05 2.21 -19.34
CA SER A 32 8.12 2.39 -18.21
C SER A 32 8.86 2.65 -16.90
N VAL A 33 8.09 3.06 -15.88
CA VAL A 33 8.58 3.31 -14.53
C VAL A 33 7.63 2.70 -13.50
N GLY A 34 8.20 2.28 -12.37
CA GLY A 34 7.46 1.80 -11.21
C GLY A 34 7.23 2.92 -10.19
N GLY A 35 6.95 2.54 -8.95
CA GLY A 35 6.82 3.51 -7.87
C GLY A 35 6.37 2.88 -6.56
N ILE A 36 6.13 3.75 -5.58
CA ILE A 36 5.56 3.38 -4.29
C ILE A 36 4.13 3.89 -4.23
N VAL A 37 3.20 3.03 -3.82
CA VAL A 37 1.82 3.40 -3.51
C VAL A 37 1.62 3.27 -2.02
N GLU A 38 1.15 4.34 -1.36
CA GLU A 38 0.79 4.34 0.05
C GLU A 38 -0.73 4.25 0.20
N THR A 39 -1.18 3.41 1.12
CA THR A 39 -2.58 3.27 1.50
C THR A 39 -2.72 3.55 2.99
N ILE A 40 -3.65 4.44 3.33
CA ILE A 40 -3.91 4.88 4.70
C ILE A 40 -5.37 4.55 5.04
N ALA A 41 -5.58 3.67 6.02
CA ALA A 41 -6.90 3.41 6.58
C ALA A 41 -7.05 4.14 7.92
N THR A 42 -8.01 5.06 8.00
CA THR A 42 -8.31 5.85 9.19
C THR A 42 -9.57 5.35 9.89
N GLY A 43 -9.73 5.66 11.18
CA GLY A 43 -10.91 5.26 11.96
C GLY A 43 -11.01 3.76 12.26
N VAL A 44 -9.92 3.01 12.05
CA VAL A 44 -9.87 1.58 12.36
C VAL A 44 -9.85 1.40 13.89
N PRO A 45 -10.78 0.62 14.48
CA PRO A 45 -10.80 0.39 15.92
C PRO A 45 -9.53 -0.34 16.37
N ALA A 46 -9.11 -0.14 17.62
CA ALA A 46 -8.04 -0.92 18.21
C ALA A 46 -8.49 -2.37 18.46
N GLY A 47 -7.57 -3.33 18.29
CA GLY A 47 -7.80 -4.75 18.58
C GLY A 47 -8.24 -5.62 17.39
N LEU A 48 -8.14 -5.14 16.15
CA LEU A 48 -8.30 -5.98 14.95
C LEU A 48 -7.05 -6.81 14.71
N GLY A 49 -7.23 -8.11 14.49
CA GLY A 49 -6.12 -9.06 14.27
C GLY A 49 -5.81 -9.91 15.50
N GLU A 50 -4.84 -10.79 15.34
CA GLU A 50 -4.39 -11.71 16.37
C GLU A 50 -2.86 -11.76 16.44
N PRO A 51 -2.26 -12.14 17.59
CA PRO A 51 -0.81 -12.03 17.75
C PRO A 51 0.03 -12.99 16.89
N VAL A 52 -0.54 -14.11 16.41
CA VAL A 52 0.24 -15.21 15.82
C VAL A 52 -0.25 -15.61 14.42
N PHE A 53 -1.43 -16.22 14.31
CA PHE A 53 -1.89 -16.86 13.06
C PHE A 53 -2.85 -15.99 12.24
N GLY A 54 -3.59 -15.08 12.88
CA GLY A 54 -4.45 -14.09 12.23
C GLY A 54 -3.91 -12.67 12.34
N ARG A 55 -2.59 -12.50 12.17
CA ARG A 55 -1.93 -11.19 12.26
C ARG A 55 -2.42 -10.24 11.17
N LEU A 56 -2.88 -9.05 11.56
CA LEU A 56 -3.42 -8.06 10.62
C LEU A 56 -2.38 -7.60 9.60
N ASP A 57 -1.15 -7.33 10.04
CA ASP A 57 -0.03 -6.97 9.16
C ASP A 57 0.37 -8.12 8.23
N GLY A 58 0.26 -9.37 8.69
CA GLY A 58 0.48 -10.58 7.88
C GLY A 58 -0.52 -10.73 6.74
N ASP A 59 -1.81 -10.64 7.05
CA ASP A 59 -2.89 -10.75 6.07
C ASP A 59 -2.87 -9.58 5.06
N LEU A 60 -2.61 -8.36 5.54
CA LEU A 60 -2.41 -7.19 4.67
C LEU A 60 -1.22 -7.39 3.74
N ALA A 61 -0.06 -7.81 4.27
CA ALA A 61 1.12 -8.05 3.45
C ALA A 61 0.87 -9.12 2.38
N GLN A 62 0.17 -10.19 2.72
CA GLN A 62 -0.19 -11.25 1.78
C GLN A 62 -1.03 -10.73 0.62
N ILE A 63 -2.14 -10.03 0.90
CA ILE A 63 -3.04 -9.59 -0.16
C ILE A 63 -2.41 -8.46 -1.00
N LEU A 64 -1.67 -7.56 -0.37
CA LEU A 64 -0.99 -6.46 -1.05
C LEU A 64 0.13 -6.98 -1.96
N MET A 65 0.91 -7.95 -1.51
CA MET A 65 1.93 -8.62 -2.33
C MET A 65 1.32 -9.43 -3.49
N SER A 66 0.06 -9.86 -3.35
CA SER A 66 -0.67 -10.59 -4.40
C SER A 66 -1.16 -9.70 -5.55
N ILE A 67 -1.10 -8.37 -5.40
CA ILE A 67 -1.40 -7.44 -6.48
C ILE A 67 -0.33 -7.58 -7.58
N ASN A 68 -0.77 -7.69 -8.84
CA ASN A 68 0.15 -7.78 -9.97
C ASN A 68 1.18 -6.65 -9.96
N ALA A 69 2.43 -7.01 -10.25
CA ALA A 69 3.61 -6.13 -10.25
C ALA A 69 4.08 -5.63 -8.87
N VAL A 70 3.41 -5.95 -7.76
CA VAL A 70 3.96 -5.66 -6.43
C VAL A 70 5.12 -6.59 -6.11
N LYS A 71 6.22 -6.04 -5.62
CA LYS A 71 7.46 -6.76 -5.27
C LYS A 71 7.91 -6.57 -3.82
N GLY A 72 7.23 -5.72 -3.06
CA GLY A 72 7.53 -5.46 -1.66
C GLY A 72 6.36 -4.78 -0.97
N VAL A 73 6.20 -5.05 0.33
CA VAL A 73 5.19 -4.43 1.19
C VAL A 73 5.84 -3.96 2.47
N GLU A 74 5.45 -2.78 2.93
CA GLU A 74 5.86 -2.16 4.19
C GLU A 74 4.64 -1.79 5.02
N ILE A 75 4.75 -1.89 6.34
CA ILE A 75 3.79 -1.35 7.31
C ILE A 75 4.52 -0.30 8.16
N GLY A 76 3.90 0.86 8.38
CA GLY A 76 4.48 1.94 9.20
C GLY A 76 5.79 2.47 8.63
N LEU A 77 6.87 2.47 9.41
CA LEU A 77 8.22 2.81 8.93
C LEU A 77 8.80 1.79 7.93
N GLY A 78 8.24 0.58 7.84
CA GLY A 78 8.71 -0.42 6.88
C GLY A 78 10.18 -0.77 7.05
N PHE A 79 10.93 -0.77 5.95
CA PHE A 79 12.35 -1.10 5.95
C PHE A 79 13.24 -0.06 6.66
N GLU A 80 12.76 1.18 6.85
CA GLU A 80 13.52 2.19 7.61
C GLU A 80 13.60 1.85 9.11
N SER A 81 12.71 0.99 9.61
CA SER A 81 12.79 0.48 10.98
C SER A 81 14.08 -0.33 11.22
N ALA A 82 14.56 -1.07 10.22
CA ALA A 82 15.79 -1.88 10.30
C ALA A 82 17.06 -1.02 10.46
N LYS A 83 17.01 0.27 10.09
CA LYS A 83 18.13 1.21 10.20
C LYS A 83 18.05 2.07 11.47
N SER A 84 17.07 1.83 12.32
CA SER A 84 16.71 2.72 13.42
C SER A 84 16.96 2.10 14.80
N SER A 85 17.13 2.95 15.82
CA SER A 85 17.20 2.52 17.22
C SER A 85 15.83 2.60 17.87
N ALA A 86 15.50 1.65 18.75
CA ALA A 86 14.20 1.59 19.44
C ALA A 86 13.81 2.92 20.12
N SER A 87 14.77 3.60 20.75
CA SER A 87 14.56 4.91 21.39
C SER A 87 14.06 6.02 20.45
N LYS A 88 14.21 5.86 19.13
CA LYS A 88 13.73 6.81 18.12
C LYS A 88 12.40 6.42 17.49
N ILE A 89 12.08 5.13 17.49
CA ILE A 89 10.93 4.61 16.72
C ILE A 89 9.82 4.05 17.61
N ASN A 90 10.05 3.91 18.92
CA ASN A 90 8.99 3.53 19.85
C ASN A 90 7.92 4.62 19.89
N ASP A 91 6.69 4.24 19.57
CA ASP A 91 5.54 5.12 19.63
C ASP A 91 5.10 5.33 21.09
N GLU A 92 5.32 6.53 21.63
CA GLU A 92 4.93 6.86 23.00
C GLU A 92 3.42 7.01 23.16
N PHE A 93 2.83 6.27 24.09
CA PHE A 93 1.40 6.33 24.40
C PHE A 93 1.04 7.53 25.28
N TYR A 94 -0.12 8.13 25.02
CA TYR A 94 -0.71 9.17 25.85
C TYR A 94 -2.24 9.06 25.84
N TYR A 95 -2.89 9.71 26.82
CA TYR A 95 -4.34 9.85 26.84
C TYR A 95 -4.75 11.18 26.19
N GLU A 96 -5.73 11.12 25.31
CA GLU A 96 -6.43 12.28 24.77
C GLU A 96 -7.87 12.26 25.26
N GLU A 97 -8.43 13.43 25.57
CA GLU A 97 -9.84 13.58 25.93
C GLU A 97 -10.63 13.95 24.67
N ASN A 98 -11.68 13.19 24.37
CA ASN A 98 -12.57 13.51 23.25
C ASN A 98 -13.71 14.45 23.66
N ASP A 99 -14.51 14.89 22.70
CA ASP A 99 -15.64 15.84 22.92
C ASP A 99 -16.69 15.35 23.94
N ASN A 100 -16.69 14.05 24.28
CA ASN A 100 -17.59 13.43 25.27
C ASN A 100 -16.91 13.18 26.63
N ASN A 101 -15.80 13.87 26.93
CA ASN A 101 -14.98 13.69 28.14
C ASN A 101 -14.52 12.23 28.37
N THR A 102 -14.40 11.46 27.28
CA THR A 102 -13.90 10.07 27.33
C THR A 102 -12.42 10.07 26.98
N LYS A 103 -11.63 9.41 27.83
CA LYS A 103 -10.19 9.22 27.58
C LYS A 103 -9.98 8.15 26.52
N ILE A 104 -9.33 8.51 25.43
CA ILE A 104 -8.87 7.59 24.39
C ILE A 104 -7.35 7.48 24.43
N ILE A 105 -6.83 6.29 24.12
CA ILE A 105 -5.39 6.04 24.04
C ILE A 105 -4.93 6.39 22.63
N LYS A 106 -3.85 7.17 22.52
CA LYS A 106 -3.18 7.52 21.26
C LYS A 106 -1.67 7.39 21.40
N THR A 107 -0.97 7.47 20.28
CA THR A 107 0.49 7.55 20.25
C THR A 107 0.97 8.88 19.66
N LYS A 108 2.10 9.40 20.17
CA LYS A 108 2.68 10.68 19.70
C LYS A 108 3.21 10.61 18.27
N THR A 109 3.60 9.42 17.84
CA THR A 109 4.08 9.09 16.49
C THR A 109 3.35 7.84 16.00
N ASN A 110 3.45 7.51 14.71
CA ASN A 110 2.84 6.31 14.13
C ASN A 110 3.87 5.47 13.36
N ASN A 111 5.02 5.23 13.98
CA ASN A 111 6.11 4.46 13.38
C ASN A 111 5.73 3.00 13.15
N SER A 112 4.86 2.45 14.00
CA SER A 112 4.24 1.13 13.88
C SER A 112 3.22 1.04 12.73
N GLY A 113 2.78 2.17 12.16
CA GLY A 113 1.81 2.19 11.06
C GLY A 113 0.44 1.63 11.45
N GLY A 114 -0.02 1.94 12.67
CA GLY A 114 -1.32 1.55 13.17
C GLY A 114 -1.42 0.09 13.62
N ILE A 115 -0.37 -0.72 13.50
CA ILE A 115 -0.36 -2.14 13.86
C ILE A 115 0.79 -2.43 14.82
N LEU A 116 0.46 -2.94 16.02
CA LEU A 116 1.44 -3.33 17.03
C LEU A 116 1.15 -4.76 17.50
N GLY A 117 2.16 -5.64 17.41
CA GLY A 117 2.00 -7.04 17.81
C GLY A 117 0.97 -7.82 16.97
N GLY A 118 0.79 -7.44 15.70
CA GLY A 118 -0.18 -8.07 14.81
C GLY A 118 -1.62 -7.57 14.97
N MET A 119 -1.86 -6.58 15.83
CA MET A 119 -3.18 -6.01 16.09
C MET A 119 -3.22 -4.51 15.80
N SER A 120 -4.36 -3.99 15.34
CA SER A 120 -4.55 -2.54 15.22
C SER A 120 -4.48 -1.84 16.58
N ASN A 121 -3.82 -0.67 16.64
CA ASN A 121 -3.66 0.10 17.88
C ASN A 121 -4.55 1.36 17.96
N GLY A 122 -5.43 1.56 16.97
CA GLY A 122 -6.33 2.72 16.87
C GLY A 122 -5.76 3.93 16.14
N MET A 123 -4.46 3.93 15.82
CA MET A 123 -3.84 4.91 14.93
C MET A 123 -4.10 4.53 13.45
N PRO A 124 -3.96 5.47 12.49
CA PRO A 124 -4.10 5.15 11.07
C PRO A 124 -3.22 3.97 10.67
N ILE A 125 -3.80 2.99 9.98
CA ILE A 125 -3.03 1.91 9.39
C ILE A 125 -2.36 2.43 8.13
N VAL A 126 -1.03 2.35 8.07
CA VAL A 126 -0.23 2.86 6.95
C VAL A 126 0.53 1.70 6.33
N SER A 127 0.24 1.42 5.07
CA SER A 127 0.95 0.42 4.27
C SER A 127 1.50 1.02 2.99
N ARG A 128 2.69 0.58 2.56
CA ARG A 128 3.27 0.95 1.26
C ARG A 128 3.60 -0.28 0.45
N ILE A 129 3.38 -0.21 -0.86
CA ILE A 129 3.73 -1.27 -1.81
C ILE A 129 4.70 -0.77 -2.86
N ALA A 130 5.70 -1.60 -3.17
CA ALA A 130 6.66 -1.35 -4.24
C ALA A 130 6.16 -1.99 -5.55
N VAL A 131 5.74 -1.15 -6.49
CA VAL A 131 5.23 -1.57 -7.80
C VAL A 131 6.37 -1.49 -8.82
N LYS A 132 6.70 -2.62 -9.45
CA LYS A 132 7.74 -2.64 -10.49
C LYS A 132 7.26 -1.95 -11.79
N PRO A 133 8.17 -1.50 -12.66
CA PRO A 133 7.82 -1.01 -14.00
C PRO A 133 7.03 -2.05 -14.82
N THR A 134 6.18 -1.57 -15.72
CA THR A 134 5.42 -2.40 -16.66
C THR A 134 6.38 -3.17 -17.59
N PRO A 135 6.33 -4.52 -17.63
CA PRO A 135 7.27 -5.29 -18.47
C PRO A 135 7.08 -5.09 -19.97
N SER A 136 5.84 -4.78 -20.39
CA SER A 136 5.51 -4.54 -21.80
C SER A 136 5.90 -3.13 -22.21
N ILE A 137 7.07 -3.00 -22.84
CA ILE A 137 7.65 -1.75 -23.34
C ILE A 137 7.96 -1.87 -24.83
N SER A 138 8.07 -0.74 -25.53
CA SER A 138 8.31 -0.70 -26.98
C SER A 138 9.79 -0.89 -27.36
N LYS A 139 10.70 -0.91 -26.37
CA LYS A 139 12.10 -1.26 -26.61
C LYS A 139 12.22 -2.75 -26.95
N VAL A 140 13.11 -3.07 -27.89
CA VAL A 140 13.47 -4.46 -28.22
C VAL A 140 14.08 -5.13 -26.99
N GLN A 141 13.58 -6.32 -26.66
CA GLN A 141 14.05 -7.11 -25.52
C GLN A 141 14.50 -8.49 -25.99
N ASN A 142 15.55 -9.02 -25.35
CA ASN A 142 15.99 -10.40 -25.57
C ASN A 142 15.07 -11.36 -24.83
N THR A 143 14.71 -12.46 -25.48
CA THR A 143 13.87 -13.53 -24.93
C THR A 143 14.24 -14.85 -25.61
N ILE A 144 13.43 -15.89 -25.39
CA ILE A 144 13.56 -17.19 -26.03
C ILE A 144 12.27 -17.57 -26.76
N ASP A 145 12.41 -18.31 -27.85
CA ASP A 145 11.32 -19.01 -28.51
C ASP A 145 11.26 -20.45 -27.97
N LEU A 146 10.19 -20.79 -27.25
CA LEU A 146 10.05 -22.11 -26.62
C LEU A 146 9.79 -23.23 -27.63
N GLU A 147 9.19 -22.94 -28.78
CA GLU A 147 8.89 -23.96 -29.80
C GLU A 147 10.13 -24.34 -30.59
N LYS A 148 10.96 -23.34 -30.92
CA LYS A 148 12.21 -23.54 -31.66
C LYS A 148 13.41 -23.85 -30.77
N GLY A 149 13.33 -23.54 -29.48
CA GLY A 149 14.42 -23.73 -28.53
C GLY A 149 15.61 -22.80 -28.78
N GLU A 150 15.37 -21.58 -29.26
CA GLU A 150 16.42 -20.62 -29.63
C GLU A 150 16.25 -19.25 -28.94
N ASN A 151 17.36 -18.51 -28.82
CA ASN A 151 17.33 -17.13 -28.39
C ASN A 151 16.72 -16.26 -29.49
N THR A 152 15.84 -15.34 -29.13
CA THR A 152 15.19 -14.42 -30.05
C THR A 152 15.01 -13.04 -29.42
N THR A 153 14.43 -12.11 -30.15
CA THR A 153 14.03 -10.81 -29.63
C THR A 153 12.51 -10.64 -29.71
N ILE A 154 11.97 -9.81 -28.82
CA ILE A 154 10.58 -9.39 -28.83
C ILE A 154 10.51 -7.87 -28.85
N GLU A 155 9.66 -7.34 -29.71
CA GLU A 155 9.30 -5.93 -29.76
C GLU A 155 7.78 -5.86 -29.65
N ILE A 156 7.29 -5.20 -28.60
CA ILE A 156 5.86 -5.14 -28.31
C ILE A 156 5.34 -3.81 -28.87
N SER A 157 4.43 -3.91 -29.84
CA SER A 157 3.79 -2.76 -30.46
C SER A 157 2.43 -2.45 -29.82
N GLY A 158 2.04 -1.18 -29.82
CA GLY A 158 0.75 -0.71 -29.32
C GLY A 158 0.85 0.20 -28.10
N ARG A 159 -0.29 0.42 -27.44
CA ARG A 159 -0.39 1.30 -26.27
C ARG A 159 -0.10 0.50 -25.00
N HIS A 160 1.02 0.79 -24.36
CA HIS A 160 1.35 0.26 -23.04
C HIS A 160 1.24 1.33 -21.97
N ASP A 161 1.13 0.88 -20.72
CA ASP A 161 1.10 1.79 -19.59
C ASP A 161 2.54 2.13 -19.15
N PRO A 162 2.99 3.38 -19.29
CA PRO A 162 4.30 3.79 -18.81
C PRO A 162 4.39 3.78 -17.27
N CYS A 163 3.27 3.79 -16.54
CA CYS A 163 3.26 3.67 -15.09
C CYS A 163 1.88 3.20 -14.57
N ILE A 164 1.83 2.01 -14.01
CA ILE A 164 0.58 1.41 -13.50
C ILE A 164 0.20 1.86 -12.08
N CYS A 165 1.08 2.58 -11.36
CA CYS A 165 0.86 2.98 -9.97
C CYS A 165 -0.49 3.68 -9.72
N PRO A 166 -0.94 4.64 -10.56
CA PRO A 166 -2.23 5.31 -10.33
C PRO A 166 -3.44 4.37 -10.36
N ARG A 167 -3.36 3.29 -11.15
CA ARG A 167 -4.42 2.27 -11.20
C ARG A 167 -4.32 1.31 -10.03
N VAL A 168 -3.10 0.99 -9.61
CA VAL A 168 -2.83 0.12 -8.46
C VAL A 168 -3.36 0.73 -7.17
N THR A 169 -3.39 2.06 -7.02
CA THR A 169 -3.97 2.76 -5.86
C THR A 169 -5.38 2.27 -5.52
N ALA A 170 -6.30 2.25 -6.50
CA ALA A 170 -7.68 1.80 -6.28
C ALA A 170 -7.76 0.31 -5.89
N VAL A 171 -6.86 -0.52 -6.42
CA VAL A 171 -6.79 -1.95 -6.07
C VAL A 171 -6.27 -2.12 -4.65
N ALA A 172 -5.22 -1.40 -4.27
CA ALA A 172 -4.63 -1.43 -2.93
C ALA A 172 -5.63 -0.98 -1.86
N GLU A 173 -6.38 0.10 -2.11
CA GLU A 173 -7.49 0.54 -1.26
C GLU A 173 -8.55 -0.55 -1.11
N SER A 174 -8.98 -1.15 -2.22
CA SER A 174 -10.03 -2.17 -2.22
C SER A 174 -9.63 -3.42 -1.43
N VAL A 175 -8.43 -3.96 -1.66
CA VAL A 175 -7.99 -5.16 -0.96
C VAL A 175 -7.70 -4.90 0.52
N THR A 176 -7.21 -3.71 0.86
CA THR A 176 -7.04 -3.28 2.27
C THR A 176 -8.40 -3.23 2.97
N ALA A 177 -9.42 -2.63 2.33
CA ALA A 177 -10.77 -2.58 2.89
C ALA A 177 -11.37 -3.98 3.08
N ILE A 178 -11.13 -4.92 2.15
CA ILE A 178 -11.58 -6.31 2.26
C ILE A 178 -10.95 -7.00 3.48
N ILE A 179 -9.63 -6.88 3.69
CA ILE A 179 -8.95 -7.46 4.85
C ILE A 179 -9.45 -6.83 6.15
N LEU A 180 -9.60 -5.51 6.19
CA LEU A 180 -10.13 -4.85 7.38
C LEU A 180 -11.56 -5.31 7.69
N ALA A 181 -12.43 -5.44 6.68
CA ALA A 181 -13.78 -5.94 6.87
C ALA A 181 -13.78 -7.39 7.39
N ASP A 182 -12.93 -8.27 6.85
CA ASP A 182 -12.79 -9.65 7.34
C ASP A 182 -12.39 -9.69 8.82
N HIS A 183 -11.34 -8.94 9.19
CA HIS A 183 -10.90 -8.82 10.58
C HIS A 183 -11.98 -8.22 11.50
N MET A 184 -12.73 -7.22 11.03
CA MET A 184 -13.82 -6.61 11.77
C MET A 184 -14.98 -7.59 12.01
N ILE A 185 -15.31 -8.45 11.03
CA ILE A 185 -16.33 -9.48 11.19
C ILE A 185 -15.86 -10.54 12.19
N ARG A 186 -14.63 -11.04 12.06
CA ARG A 186 -14.04 -12.04 12.98
C ARG A 186 -13.94 -11.52 14.41
N GLY A 187 -13.57 -10.24 14.57
CA GLY A 187 -13.47 -9.56 15.87
C GLY A 187 -14.81 -9.10 16.46
N GLY A 188 -15.93 -9.30 15.76
CA GLY A 188 -17.26 -8.90 16.24
C GLY A 188 -17.54 -7.39 16.18
N PHE A 189 -16.72 -6.61 15.48
CA PHE A 189 -16.94 -5.17 15.24
C PHE A 189 -18.01 -4.93 14.16
N ILE A 190 -18.13 -5.87 13.20
CA ILE A 190 -19.24 -5.94 12.25
C ILE A 190 -19.99 -7.22 12.54
N HIS A 191 -21.27 -7.12 12.88
CA HIS A 191 -22.07 -8.31 13.17
C HIS A 191 -22.31 -9.12 11.89
N PRO A 192 -22.04 -10.44 11.86
CA PRO A 192 -22.05 -11.23 10.63
C PRO A 192 -23.44 -11.34 9.97
N THR A 193 -24.50 -11.11 10.75
CA THR A 193 -25.89 -11.23 10.29
C THR A 193 -26.76 -10.01 10.59
N ASN A 194 -26.19 -8.94 11.17
CA ASN A 194 -26.97 -7.77 11.57
C ASN A 194 -26.27 -6.48 11.13
N LEU A 195 -26.65 -5.97 9.96
CA LEU A 195 -26.13 -4.73 9.40
C LEU A 195 -26.83 -3.48 9.94
N LYS A 196 -27.59 -3.59 11.04
CA LYS A 196 -28.21 -2.41 11.66
C LYS A 196 -27.16 -1.64 12.46
N TYR A 197 -26.68 -0.57 11.81
CA TYR A 197 -25.97 0.55 12.42
C TYR A 197 -26.87 1.31 13.41
#